data_AF-A0A928J741-F1
#
_entry.id   AF-A0A928J741-F1
#
_cell.length_a   1.000
_cell.length_b   1.000
_cell.length_c   1.000
_cell.angle_alpha   90.00
_cell.angle_beta   90.00
_cell.angle_gamma   90.00
#
_symmetry.space_group_name_H-M   'P 1'
#
loop_
_entity.id
_entity.type
_entity.pdbx_description
1 polymer ?
#
loop_
_entity_poly.entity_id
_entity_poly.type
_entity_poly.pdbx_seq_one_letter_code
_entity_poly.pdbx_strand_id
1 'polypeptide(L)'
;MEVIQKILDVFEGLPKIVKILALIILAWPVVPAYRVLRYIQNKNTTTLVVGIVCVIPVVGFIVGIIDAISELQNDKVTFYVD
;
A
#
# COMPACT_ATOMS: atom_id res chain seq x y z
N MET A 1 17.06 1.31 7.84
CA MET A 1 15.71 1.11 8.41
C MET A 1 14.99 2.43 8.62
N GLU A 2 15.66 3.45 9.19
CA GLU A 2 15.09 4.77 9.47
C GLU A 2 14.51 5.50 8.24
N VAL A 3 15.13 5.34 7.06
CA VAL A 3 14.65 5.95 5.80
C VAL A 3 13.31 5.35 5.35
N ILE A 4 13.12 4.04 5.51
CA ILE A 4 11.89 3.34 5.11
C ILE A 4 10.73 3.75 6.02
N GLN A 5 10.99 3.87 7.33
CA GLN A 5 10.03 4.38 8.29
C GLN A 5 9.56 5.79 7.92
N LYS A 6 10.49 6.70 7.64
CA LYS A 6 10.14 8.07 7.22
C LYS A 6 9.27 8.12 5.97
N ILE A 7 9.50 7.24 5.00
CA ILE A 7 8.67 7.18 3.78
C ILE A 7 7.25 6.69 4.09
N LEU A 8 7.13 5.66 4.93
CA LEU A 8 5.83 5.12 5.33
C LEU A 8 5.06 6.10 6.23
N ASP A 9 5.73 6.76 7.17
CA ASP A 9 5.12 7.79 8.02
C ASP A 9 4.61 8.97 7.20
N VAL A 10 5.36 9.38 6.17
CA VAL A 10 4.90 10.43 5.22
C VAL A 10 3.68 9.95 4.45
N PHE A 11 3.68 8.71 3.94
CA PHE A 11 2.55 8.17 3.20
C PHE A 11 1.30 8.02 4.09
N GLU A 12 1.46 7.53 5.31
CA GLU A 12 0.37 7.36 6.27
C GLU A 12 -0.14 8.70 6.80
N GLY A 13 0.73 9.71 6.90
CA GLY A 13 0.40 11.08 7.27
C GLY A 13 -0.25 11.91 6.16
N LEU A 14 -0.36 11.40 4.92
CA LEU A 14 -1.06 12.10 3.85
C LEU A 14 -2.56 12.24 4.15
N PRO A 15 -3.22 13.29 3.64
CA PRO A 15 -4.67 13.40 3.71
C PRO A 15 -5.34 12.19 3.08
N LYS A 16 -6.45 11.72 3.67
CA LYS A 16 -7.20 10.55 3.21
C LYS A 16 -7.54 10.60 1.71
N ILE A 17 -7.97 11.77 1.21
CA ILE A 17 -8.23 11.99 -0.22
C ILE A 17 -6.99 11.72 -1.07
N VAL A 18 -5.81 12.16 -0.63
CA VAL A 18 -4.57 12.03 -1.40
C VAL A 18 -4.11 10.58 -1.44
N LYS A 19 -4.24 9.85 -0.31
CA LYS A 19 -3.97 8.40 -0.27
C LYS A 19 -4.90 7.63 -1.22
N ILE A 20 -6.19 7.91 -1.20
CA ILE A 20 -7.17 7.28 -2.09
C ILE A 20 -6.86 7.57 -3.55
N LEU A 21 -6.56 8.83 -3.89
CA LEU A 21 -6.17 9.20 -5.25
C LEU A 21 -4.88 8.50 -5.70
N ALA A 22 -3.88 8.38 -4.82
CA ALA A 22 -2.67 7.63 -5.10
C ALA A 22 -2.93 6.12 -5.28
N LEU A 23 -3.81 5.54 -4.47
CA LEU A 23 -4.18 4.12 -4.53
C LEU A 23 -5.04 3.77 -5.75
N ILE A 24 -5.74 4.74 -6.36
CA ILE A 24 -6.58 4.50 -7.54
C ILE A 24 -5.83 4.90 -8.83
N ILE A 25 -5.25 6.10 -8.89
CA ILE A 25 -4.61 6.64 -10.10
C ILE A 25 -3.22 6.01 -10.29
N LEU A 26 -2.48 5.83 -9.19
CA LEU A 26 -1.14 5.27 -9.16
C LEU A 26 -1.12 3.91 -8.46
N ALA A 27 -2.25 3.18 -8.50
CA ALA A 27 -2.40 1.86 -7.91
C ALA A 27 -1.24 0.92 -8.29
N TRP A 28 -0.92 0.91 -9.58
CA TRP A 28 0.12 0.09 -10.20
C TRP A 28 1.50 0.24 -9.55
N PRO A 29 2.09 1.44 -9.41
CA PRO A 29 3.38 1.60 -8.75
C PRO A 29 3.28 1.73 -7.22
N VAL A 30 2.20 2.33 -6.69
CA VAL A 30 2.12 2.69 -5.26
C VAL A 30 1.82 1.47 -4.39
N VAL A 31 0.87 0.63 -4.80
CA VAL A 31 0.47 -0.57 -4.03
C VAL A 31 1.62 -1.56 -3.84
N PRO A 32 2.36 -1.98 -4.89
CA PRO A 32 3.50 -2.87 -4.70
C PRO A 32 4.64 -2.21 -3.93
N ALA A 33 4.95 -0.92 -4.19
CA ALA A 33 6.01 -0.22 -3.48
C ALA A 33 5.73 -0.12 -1.97
N TYR A 34 4.50 0.27 -1.59
CA TYR A 34 4.08 0.34 -0.19
C TYR A 34 4.25 -1.01 0.53
N ARG A 35 3.84 -2.10 -0.11
CA ARG A 35 3.92 -3.46 0.44
C ARG A 35 5.36 -3.96 0.57
N VAL A 36 6.22 -3.67 -0.40
CA VAL A 36 7.65 -4.01 -0.31
C VAL A 36 8.30 -3.25 0.85
N LEU A 37 7.99 -1.95 1.00
CA LEU A 37 8.50 -1.16 2.12
C LEU A 37 8.02 -1.71 3.47
N ARG A 38 6.73 -2.07 3.56
CA ARG A 38 6.15 -2.62 4.79
C ARG A 38 6.62 -4.05 5.10
N TYR A 39 6.93 -4.85 4.07
CA TYR A 39 7.65 -6.12 4.25
C TYR A 39 9.03 -5.91 4.87
N ILE A 40 9.78 -4.90 4.46
CA ILE A 40 11.12 -4.64 5.01
C ILE A 40 11.05 -4.30 6.51
N GLN A 41 9.93 -3.72 6.98
CA GLN A 41 9.69 -3.45 8.39
C GLN A 41 9.21 -4.70 9.15
N ASN A 42 8.13 -5.32 8.70
CA ASN A 42 7.44 -6.36 9.48
C ASN A 42 7.96 -7.78 9.20
N LYS A 43 8.81 -7.94 8.16
CA LYS A 43 9.27 -9.23 7.62
C LYS A 43 8.12 -10.20 7.27
N ASN A 44 6.92 -9.68 7.03
CA ASN A 44 5.74 -10.47 6.68
C ASN A 44 5.78 -10.90 5.21
N THR A 45 6.13 -12.17 4.96
CA THR A 45 6.28 -12.74 3.61
C THR A 45 4.99 -12.65 2.79
N THR A 46 3.82 -12.69 3.41
CA THR A 46 2.53 -12.56 2.72
C THR A 46 2.38 -11.17 2.10
N THR A 47 2.76 -10.11 2.82
CA THR A 47 2.75 -8.74 2.31
C THR A 47 3.69 -8.60 1.11
N LEU A 48 4.84 -9.27 1.13
CA LEU A 48 5.77 -9.30 -0.01
C LEU A 48 5.17 -10.02 -1.22
N VAL A 49 4.56 -11.19 -1.04
CA VAL A 49 3.96 -11.96 -2.13
C VAL A 49 2.84 -11.16 -2.80
N VAL A 50 1.96 -10.53 -2.01
CA VAL A 50 0.92 -9.64 -2.55
C VAL A 50 1.56 -8.44 -3.26
N GLY A 51 2.63 -7.87 -2.71
CA GLY A 51 3.39 -6.80 -3.36
C GLY A 51 3.92 -7.22 -4.74
N ILE A 52 4.54 -8.38 -4.86
CA ILE A 52 5.05 -8.91 -6.13
C ILE A 52 3.91 -9.16 -7.12
N VAL A 53 2.79 -9.73 -6.65
CA VAL A 53 1.61 -10.01 -7.48
C VAL A 53 0.92 -8.72 -7.95
N CYS A 54 0.99 -7.64 -7.15
CA CYS A 54 0.53 -6.31 -7.54
C CYS A 54 1.43 -5.63 -8.60
N VAL A 55 2.59 -6.22 -8.93
CA VAL A 55 3.39 -5.91 -10.13
C VAL A 55 2.77 -6.52 -11.39
N ILE A 56 1.50 -6.96 -11.38
CA ILE A 56 0.68 -7.06 -12.61
C ILE A 56 -0.36 -5.91 -12.67
N PRO A 57 -0.46 -5.08 -13.75
CA PRO A 57 -1.17 -3.78 -13.68
C PRO A 57 -2.62 -3.90 -13.27
N VAL A 58 -3.28 -4.90 -13.82
CA VAL A 58 -4.67 -5.24 -13.52
C VAL A 58 -4.82 -5.63 -12.04
N VAL A 59 -3.88 -6.40 -11.50
CA VAL A 59 -3.92 -6.87 -10.12
C VAL A 59 -3.61 -5.73 -9.15
N GLY A 60 -2.57 -4.94 -9.42
CA GLY A 60 -2.24 -3.76 -8.62
C GLY A 60 -3.38 -2.74 -8.60
N PHE A 61 -4.10 -2.58 -9.71
CA PHE A 61 -5.29 -1.73 -9.77
C PHE A 61 -6.46 -2.26 -8.94
N ILE A 62 -6.79 -3.54 -9.05
CA ILE A 62 -7.86 -4.16 -8.25
C ILE A 62 -7.53 -4.07 -6.75
N VAL A 63 -6.29 -4.40 -6.37
CA VAL A 63 -5.85 -4.32 -4.97
C VAL A 63 -5.83 -2.87 -4.49
N GLY A 64 -5.43 -1.90 -5.33
CA GLY A 64 -5.49 -0.49 -5.00
C GLY A 64 -6.91 0.03 -4.75
N ILE A 65 -7.91 -0.43 -5.52
CA ILE A 65 -9.32 -0.13 -5.25
C ILE A 65 -9.74 -0.71 -3.90
N ILE A 66 -9.40 -1.97 -3.62
CA ILE A 66 -9.74 -2.63 -2.35
C ILE A 66 -9.08 -1.90 -1.17
N ASP A 67 -7.81 -1.50 -1.33
CA ASP A 67 -7.06 -0.73 -0.35
C ASP A 67 -7.67 0.68 -0.15
N ALA A 68 -8.16 1.33 -1.21
CA ALA A 68 -8.88 2.60 -1.12
C ALA A 68 -10.24 2.47 -0.40
N ILE A 69 -10.99 1.39 -0.65
CA ILE A 69 -12.23 1.08 0.08
C ILE A 69 -11.92 0.81 1.56
N SER A 70 -10.83 0.10 1.82
CA SER A 70 -10.39 -0.21 3.19
C SER A 70 -9.93 1.05 3.94
N GLU A 71 -9.22 1.95 3.27
CA GLU A 71 -8.86 3.28 3.81
C GLU A 71 -10.12 4.10 4.11
N LEU A 72 -11.14 4.03 3.25
CA LEU A 72 -12.43 4.68 3.49
C LEU A 72 -13.12 4.17 4.76
N GLN A 73 -13.11 2.85 4.98
CA GLN A 73 -13.84 2.20 6.07
C GLN A 73 -13.08 2.16 7.40
N ASN A 74 -11.75 1.99 7.36
CA ASN A 74 -10.92 1.67 8.53
C ASN A 74 -9.79 2.69 8.79
N ASP A 75 -9.68 3.75 7.97
CA ASP A 75 -8.57 4.73 7.98
C ASP A 75 -7.17 4.07 7.90
N LYS A 76 -7.12 2.85 7.33
CA LYS A 76 -5.92 2.06 7.15
C LYS A 76 -5.95 1.34 5.81
N VAL A 77 -4.79 1.28 5.16
CA VAL A 77 -4.54 0.40 4.01
C VAL A 77 -4.51 -1.04 4.54
N THR A 78 -5.64 -1.76 4.41
CA THR A 78 -5.91 -2.95 5.23
C THR A 78 -5.71 -4.27 4.51
N PHE A 79 -5.40 -4.32 3.21
CA PHE A 79 -5.23 -5.63 2.59
C PHE A 79 -3.89 -6.24 3.05
N TYR A 80 -3.92 -6.94 4.18
CA TYR A 80 -2.84 -7.68 4.84
C TYR A 80 -1.62 -6.85 5.21
N VAL A 81 -1.86 -5.89 6.08
CA VAL A 81 -0.80 -5.14 6.71
C VAL A 81 -0.97 -5.12 8.22
N ASP A 82 -0.88 -6.32 8.78
CA ASP A 82 -0.45 -6.58 10.15
C ASP A 82 0.94 -7.23 10.10
#